data_AF-A0A1B6CKE8-F1
#
_entry.id   AF-A0A1B6CKE8-F1
#
_cell.length_a   1.000
_cell.length_b   1.000
_cell.length_c   1.000
_cell.angle_alpha   90.00
_cell.angle_beta   90.00
_cell.angle_gamma   90.00
#
_symmetry.space_group_name_H-M   'P 1'
#
loop_
_entity.id
_entity.type
_entity.pdbx_description
1 polymer ?
#
loop_
_entity_poly.entity_id
_entity_poly.type
_entity_poly.pdbx_seq_one_letter_code
_entity_poly.pdbx_strand_id
1 'polypeptide(L)'
;DKKEQSGKSGNIPAGTTVDVGITHPTEFDFYLCSHQGIQGTSRPSHYHVLWDDNHFDSDELQCLTYQLCHTYVRCTRSVSIPAPAYYAHLVAFRARYHLVEKEHDRY
;
A
#
# COMPACT_ATOMS: atom_id res chain seq x y z
N ASP A 1 -22.26 8.12 -2.62
CA ASP A 1 -23.51 7.68 -1.94
C ASP A 1 -23.25 6.93 -0.64
N LYS A 2 -24.19 6.86 0.33
CA LYS A 2 -24.03 6.01 1.54
C LYS A 2 -23.81 4.52 1.21
N LYS A 3 -24.18 4.10 0.00
CA LYS A 3 -23.96 2.74 -0.54
C LYS A 3 -22.50 2.44 -0.87
N GLU A 4 -21.66 3.46 -1.04
CA GLU A 4 -20.25 3.32 -1.41
C GLU A 4 -19.33 3.36 -0.19
N GLN A 5 -19.88 3.42 1.01
CA GLN A 5 -19.11 3.49 2.26
C GLN A 5 -19.02 2.11 2.91
N SER A 6 -17.82 1.75 3.38
CA SER A 6 -17.54 0.47 4.04
C SER A 6 -17.40 0.63 5.54
N GLY A 7 -18.17 -0.17 6.28
CA GLY A 7 -18.06 -0.31 7.73
C GLY A 7 -18.54 0.90 8.53
N LYS A 8 -18.33 0.86 9.84
CA LYS A 8 -18.77 1.88 10.81
C LYS A 8 -18.06 3.23 10.62
N SER A 9 -16.85 3.20 10.08
CA SER A 9 -16.01 4.38 9.85
C SER A 9 -16.42 5.18 8.61
N GLY A 10 -17.22 4.60 7.71
CA GLY A 10 -17.70 5.28 6.51
C GLY A 10 -16.63 5.51 5.44
N ASN A 11 -15.56 4.71 5.44
CA ASN A 11 -14.47 4.86 4.47
C ASN A 11 -14.84 4.35 3.08
N ILE A 12 -14.05 4.74 2.08
CA ILE A 12 -14.08 4.12 0.75
C ILE A 12 -13.78 2.61 0.83
N PRO A 13 -14.32 1.80 -0.09
CA PRO A 13 -14.12 0.35 -0.07
C PRO A 13 -12.67 -0.02 -0.39
N ALA A 14 -12.27 -1.21 0.05
CA ALA A 14 -10.96 -1.75 -0.32
C ALA A 14 -10.94 -2.02 -1.84
N GLY A 15 -9.88 -1.59 -2.52
CA GLY A 15 -9.74 -1.68 -3.97
C GLY A 15 -10.18 -0.41 -4.72
N THR A 16 -10.57 0.67 -4.03
CA THR A 16 -10.79 1.95 -4.71
C THR A 16 -9.48 2.46 -5.31
N THR A 17 -9.49 2.66 -6.63
CA THR A 17 -8.37 3.18 -7.40
C THR A 17 -8.76 4.53 -8.01
N VAL A 18 -7.82 5.48 -8.03
CA VAL A 18 -7.98 6.80 -8.65
C VAL A 18 -6.73 7.12 -9.45
N ASP A 19 -6.88 7.17 -10.76
CA ASP A 19 -5.82 7.47 -11.74
C ASP A 19 -6.15 8.68 -12.65
N VAL A 20 -7.35 9.27 -12.51
CA VAL A 20 -7.80 10.43 -13.29
C VAL A 20 -8.15 11.62 -12.39
N GLY A 21 -7.77 12.82 -12.84
CA GLY A 21 -8.25 14.11 -12.33
C GLY A 21 -7.40 14.75 -11.22
N ILE A 22 -6.88 13.96 -10.28
CA ILE A 22 -6.03 14.43 -9.17
C ILE A 22 -4.59 13.92 -9.23
N THR A 23 -4.29 13.05 -10.19
CA THR A 23 -2.99 12.47 -10.48
C THR A 23 -2.10 13.42 -11.28
N HIS A 24 -0.84 13.05 -11.47
CA HIS A 24 0.13 13.83 -12.22
C HIS A 24 -0.35 14.03 -13.68
N PRO A 25 -0.21 15.24 -14.25
CA PRO A 25 -0.76 15.54 -15.58
C PRO A 25 -0.08 14.80 -16.74
N THR A 26 1.14 14.28 -16.54
CA THR A 26 1.95 13.68 -17.62
C THR A 26 2.68 12.39 -17.24
N GLU A 27 2.78 12.10 -15.95
CA GLU A 27 3.54 10.94 -15.46
C GLU A 27 2.54 9.87 -15.05
N PHE A 28 3.03 8.64 -14.92
CA PHE A 28 2.17 7.52 -14.59
C PHE A 28 2.15 7.32 -13.07
N ASP A 29 1.10 7.85 -12.44
CA ASP A 29 0.80 7.66 -11.04
C ASP A 29 -0.67 7.33 -10.79
N PHE A 30 -0.94 6.69 -9.66
CA PHE A 30 -2.31 6.36 -9.23
C PHE A 30 -2.39 6.21 -7.71
N TYR A 31 -3.59 6.46 -7.18
CA TYR A 31 -3.92 6.15 -5.79
C TYR A 31 -4.66 4.82 -5.71
N LEU A 32 -4.30 3.97 -4.75
CA LEU A 32 -5.00 2.74 -4.44
C LEU A 32 -5.24 2.62 -2.94
N CYS A 33 -6.51 2.58 -2.54
CA CYS A 33 -6.94 2.24 -1.20
C CYS A 33 -7.16 0.73 -1.08
N SER A 34 -6.09 -0.04 -0.91
CA SER A 34 -6.14 -1.51 -0.94
C SER A 34 -6.76 -2.17 0.29
N HIS A 35 -6.97 -1.44 1.40
CA HIS A 35 -7.35 -2.00 2.70
C HIS A 35 -8.72 -1.49 3.18
N GLN A 36 -9.33 -2.25 4.09
CA GLN A 36 -10.55 -1.80 4.77
C GLN A 36 -10.22 -0.80 5.89
N GLY A 37 -10.84 0.38 5.86
CA GLY A 37 -10.71 1.40 6.89
C GLY A 37 -11.42 1.01 8.18
N ILE A 38 -10.70 0.48 9.17
CA ILE A 38 -11.30 0.03 10.44
C ILE A 38 -11.74 1.23 11.30
N GLN A 39 -10.91 2.27 11.37
CA GLN A 39 -11.13 3.45 12.21
C GLN A 39 -10.53 4.70 11.56
N GLY A 40 -11.16 5.85 11.78
CA GLY A 40 -10.72 7.13 11.23
C GLY A 40 -10.89 7.17 9.71
N THR A 41 -10.04 7.95 9.04
CA THR A 41 -10.02 8.06 7.58
C THR A 41 -8.88 7.23 7.00
N SER A 42 -9.21 6.33 6.07
CA SER A 42 -8.25 5.53 5.33
C SER A 42 -7.26 6.43 4.59
N ARG A 43 -6.00 6.01 4.53
CA ARG A 43 -4.95 6.68 3.74
C ARG A 43 -4.74 5.87 2.46
N PRO A 44 -5.21 6.34 1.29
CA PRO A 44 -4.90 5.70 0.02
C PRO A 44 -3.38 5.76 -0.23
N SER A 45 -2.81 4.65 -0.68
CA SER A 45 -1.39 4.60 -1.03
C SER A 45 -1.21 5.17 -2.43
N HIS A 46 -0.23 6.05 -2.60
CA HIS A 46 0.12 6.66 -3.89
C HIS A 46 1.27 5.87 -4.51
N TYR A 47 1.09 5.45 -5.76
CA TYR A 47 2.06 4.71 -6.54
C TYR A 47 2.47 5.56 -7.71
N HIS A 48 3.77 5.70 -7.91
CA HIS A 48 4.35 6.46 -9.01
C HIS A 48 5.32 5.54 -9.76
N VAL A 49 5.07 5.34 -11.05
CA VAL A 49 5.91 4.55 -11.93
C VAL A 49 7.08 5.41 -12.38
N LEU A 50 8.21 5.26 -11.70
CA LEU A 50 9.43 6.01 -12.03
C LEU A 50 10.17 5.44 -13.25
N TRP A 51 9.98 4.14 -13.52
CA TRP A 51 10.64 3.45 -14.61
C TRP A 51 9.84 2.20 -14.99
N ASP A 52 9.61 2.00 -16.28
CA ASP A 52 8.94 0.81 -16.81
C ASP A 52 9.45 0.42 -18.21
N ASP A 53 10.23 -0.67 -18.28
CA ASP A 53 10.67 -1.27 -19.54
C ASP A 53 9.65 -2.31 -20.07
N ASN A 54 8.71 -2.76 -19.23
CA ASN A 54 7.77 -3.83 -19.57
C ASN A 54 6.52 -3.31 -20.28
N HIS A 55 6.33 -1.99 -20.34
CA HIS A 55 5.21 -1.32 -21.00
C HIS A 55 3.86 -1.80 -20.44
N PHE A 56 3.71 -1.78 -19.11
CA PHE A 56 2.47 -2.16 -18.45
C PHE A 56 1.33 -1.22 -18.81
N ASP A 57 0.15 -1.79 -18.99
CA ASP A 57 -1.08 -1.02 -19.00
C ASP A 57 -1.48 -0.60 -17.57
N SER A 58 -2.23 0.50 -17.46
CA SER A 58 -2.77 1.01 -16.19
C SER A 58 -3.55 -0.05 -15.43
N ASP A 59 -4.45 -0.76 -16.11
CA ASP A 59 -5.30 -1.76 -15.46
C ASP A 59 -4.48 -2.95 -14.95
N GLU A 60 -3.47 -3.37 -15.74
CA GLU A 60 -2.59 -4.48 -15.38
C GLU A 60 -1.76 -4.16 -14.13
N LEU A 61 -1.14 -2.97 -14.09
CA LEU A 61 -0.29 -2.57 -12.97
C LEU A 61 -1.11 -2.32 -11.69
N GLN A 62 -2.27 -1.69 -11.82
CA GLN A 62 -3.19 -1.45 -10.70
C GLN A 62 -3.70 -2.79 -10.12
N CYS A 63 -4.10 -3.72 -10.99
CA CYS A 63 -4.55 -5.06 -10.59
C CYS A 63 -3.43 -5.85 -9.91
N LEU A 64 -2.23 -5.88 -10.50
CA LEU A 64 -1.05 -6.52 -9.92
C LEU A 64 -0.74 -5.97 -8.53
N THR A 65 -0.72 -4.65 -8.39
CA THR A 65 -0.45 -3.97 -7.12
C THR A 65 -1.50 -4.36 -6.06
N TYR A 66 -2.78 -4.42 -6.44
CA TYR A 66 -3.85 -4.83 -5.54
C TYR A 66 -3.76 -6.31 -5.16
N GLN A 67 -3.42 -7.20 -6.09
CA GLN A 67 -3.21 -8.62 -5.79
C GLN A 67 -2.05 -8.83 -4.82
N LEU A 68 -0.94 -8.10 -4.99
CA LEU A 68 0.19 -8.17 -4.06
C LEU A 68 -0.18 -7.75 -2.64
N CYS A 69 -1.16 -6.86 -2.45
CA CYS A 69 -1.68 -6.49 -1.12
C CYS A 69 -2.40 -7.64 -0.40
N HIS A 70 -2.82 -8.70 -1.11
CA HIS A 70 -3.49 -9.87 -0.53
C HIS A 70 -2.52 -11.01 -0.17
N THR A 71 -1.25 -10.89 -0.54
CA THR A 71 -0.25 -11.95 -0.33
C THR A 71 0.46 -11.86 1.03
N TYR A 72 0.04 -10.93 1.89
CA TYR A 72 0.70 -10.71 3.17
C TYR A 72 0.36 -11.81 4.19
N VAL A 73 1.34 -12.67 4.48
CA VAL A 73 1.16 -13.90 5.27
C VAL A 73 0.75 -13.74 6.74
N ARG A 74 0.82 -12.53 7.34
CA ARG A 74 0.50 -12.38 8.77
C ARG A 74 -0.98 -12.14 9.05
N CYS A 75 -1.81 -11.92 8.04
CA CYS A 75 -3.26 -11.80 8.22
C CYS A 75 -4.03 -12.25 6.98
N THR A 76 -5.27 -12.69 7.18
CA THR A 76 -6.21 -13.01 6.10
C THR A 76 -6.97 -11.77 5.63
N ARG A 77 -6.25 -10.65 5.46
CA ARG A 77 -6.81 -9.35 5.07
C ARG A 77 -5.90 -8.67 4.07
N SER A 78 -6.49 -7.90 3.15
CA SER A 78 -5.72 -7.00 2.30
C SER A 78 -5.08 -5.90 3.16
N VAL A 79 -3.77 -5.71 3.00
CA VAL A 79 -3.00 -4.67 3.68
C VAL A 79 -2.90 -3.40 2.84
N SER A 80 -2.50 -2.28 3.46
CA SER A 80 -2.49 -0.96 2.85
C SER A 80 -1.41 -0.73 1.77
N ILE A 81 -0.41 -1.61 1.69
CA ILE A 81 0.69 -1.58 0.72
C ILE A 81 1.03 -3.02 0.29
N PRO A 82 1.65 -3.25 -0.88
CA PRO A 82 2.06 -4.58 -1.35
C PRO A 82 2.89 -5.32 -0.31
N ALA A 83 2.69 -6.65 -0.23
CA ALA A 83 3.41 -7.49 0.73
C ALA A 83 4.95 -7.32 0.67
N PRO A 84 5.60 -7.21 -0.52
CA PRO A 84 7.04 -6.96 -0.59
C PRO A 84 7.49 -5.69 0.14
N ALA A 85 6.78 -4.57 -0.06
CA ALA A 85 7.08 -3.30 0.62
C ALA A 85 6.85 -3.44 2.14
N TYR A 86 5.78 -4.11 2.54
CA TYR A 86 5.51 -4.39 3.96
C TYR A 86 6.61 -5.24 4.60
N TYR A 87 7.11 -6.26 3.89
CA TYR A 87 8.22 -7.08 4.38
C TYR A 87 9.52 -6.30 4.51
N ALA A 88 9.82 -5.38 3.60
CA ALA A 88 10.99 -4.51 3.71
C ALA A 88 10.97 -3.71 5.04
N HIS A 89 9.81 -3.17 5.44
CA HIS A 89 9.67 -2.52 6.75
C HIS A 89 9.96 -3.47 7.91
N LEU A 90 9.47 -4.72 7.85
CA LEU A 90 9.70 -5.71 8.90
C LEU A 90 11.17 -6.12 9.00
N VAL A 91 11.85 -6.28 7.86
CA VAL A 91 13.28 -6.59 7.80
C VAL A 91 14.10 -5.43 8.37
N ALA A 92 13.83 -4.19 7.96
CA ALA A 92 14.52 -3.00 8.48
C ALA A 92 14.31 -2.84 10.00
N PHE A 93 13.09 -3.06 10.49
CA PHE A 93 12.77 -3.02 11.91
C PHE A 93 13.49 -4.11 12.71
N ARG A 94 13.58 -5.33 12.16
CA ARG A 94 14.35 -6.42 12.76
C ARG A 94 15.85 -6.11 12.78
N ALA A 95 16.40 -5.57 11.70
CA ALA A 95 17.80 -5.14 11.64
C ALA A 95 18.10 -4.09 12.71
N ARG A 96 17.19 -3.13 12.92
CA ARG A 96 17.31 -2.15 14.00
C ARG A 96 17.41 -2.81 15.39
N TYR A 97 16.62 -3.85 15.67
CA TYR A 97 16.77 -4.58 16.94
C TYR A 97 18.15 -5.20 17.11
N HIS A 98 18.73 -5.77 16.05
CA HIS A 98 20.09 -6.32 16.10
C HIS A 98 21.17 -5.26 16.31
N LEU A 99 20.88 -3.97 16.04
CA LEU A 99 21.80 -2.88 16.30
C LEU A 99 21.76 -2.39 17.76
N VAL A 100 20.63 -2.56 18.47
CA VAL A 100 20.49 -2.11 19.86
C VAL A 100 21.45 -2.84 20.80
N GLU A 101 21.65 -4.15 20.61
CA GLU A 101 22.64 -4.94 21.40
C GLU A 101 24.07 -4.42 21.19
N LYS A 102 24.41 -3.97 19.97
CA LYS A 102 25.74 -3.43 19.63
C LYS A 102 25.99 -2.00 20.13
N GLU A 103 24.94 -1.26 20.47
CA GLU A 103 25.09 0.08 21.06
C GLU A 103 25.22 0.01 22.59
N HIS A 104 24.65 -1.01 23.23
CA HIS A 104 24.83 -1.25 24.68
C HIS A 104 26.26 -1.68 25.03
N ASP A 105 26.91 -2.51 24.21
CA ASP A 105 28.31 -2.93 24.43
C ASP A 105 29.36 -1.82 24.13
N ARG A 106 28.92 -0.65 23.64
CA ARG A 106 29.80 0.50 23.34
C ARG A 106 29.85 1.55 24.45
N TYR A 107 29.21 1.31 25.59
CA TYR A 107 29.25 2.16 26.78
C TYR A 107 29.72 1.40 28.02
#